data_AF-A0A8R1HY04-F1
#
_entry.id   AF-A0A8R1HY04-F1
#
_cell.length_a   1.000
_cell.length_b   1.000
_cell.length_c   1.000
_cell.angle_alpha   90.00
_cell.angle_beta   90.00
_cell.angle_gamma   90.00
#
_symmetry.space_group_name_H-M   'P 1'
#
loop_
_entity.id
_entity.type
_entity.pdbx_description
1 polymer ?
#
loop_
_entity_poly.entity_id
_entity_poly.type
_entity_poly.pdbx_seq_one_letter_code
_entity_poly.pdbx_strand_id
1 'polypeptide(L)'
;MLRTKSYNRRSPQPKKRNHSSRDEPAPPPRPKRYIYPRDYETQQVKNDCAFCGRNHYSDNCGAVDTSEEREAALDRNGRCRTCVSLKRLGHNNNCGREQCRYCQRSTDHHYTICSHPRHEFTLPWDYQSPTPRSYRERQRDDSRDARHHPKEQSRHGTRRH
;
A
#
# COMPACT_ATOMS: atom_id res chain seq x y z
N MET A 1 -82.03 12.95 -24.58
CA MET A 1 -81.33 11.95 -23.75
C MET A 1 -79.85 11.94 -24.10
N LEU A 2 -78.98 12.55 -23.29
CA LEU A 2 -77.52 12.44 -23.41
C LEU A 2 -76.93 12.39 -21.98
N ARG A 3 -76.42 11.23 -21.59
CA ARG A 3 -75.74 10.98 -20.30
C ARG A 3 -74.26 11.33 -20.45
N THR A 4 -73.80 12.39 -19.81
CA THR A 4 -72.36 12.65 -19.65
C THR A 4 -71.87 11.94 -18.38
N LYS A 5 -71.02 10.92 -18.54
CA LYS A 5 -70.34 10.22 -17.44
C LYS A 5 -69.14 11.06 -16.97
N SER A 6 -69.19 11.58 -15.75
CA SER A 6 -68.06 12.24 -15.10
C SER A 6 -67.14 11.20 -14.46
N TYR A 7 -65.96 10.98 -15.04
CA TYR A 7 -64.95 10.07 -14.51
C TYR A 7 -64.19 10.74 -13.37
N ASN A 8 -64.33 10.19 -12.17
CA ASN A 8 -63.64 10.65 -10.97
C ASN A 8 -62.15 10.24 -11.05
N ARG A 9 -61.28 11.11 -11.58
CA ARG A 9 -59.82 10.92 -11.55
C ARG A 9 -59.32 11.11 -10.12
N ARG A 10 -59.26 10.03 -9.35
CA ARG A 10 -58.47 9.99 -8.10
C ARG A 10 -56.99 9.92 -8.49
N SER A 11 -56.28 11.04 -8.37
CA SER A 11 -54.82 11.06 -8.42
C SER A 11 -54.26 10.09 -7.38
N PRO A 12 -53.33 9.19 -7.73
CA PRO A 12 -52.70 8.33 -6.74
C PRO A 12 -51.87 9.21 -5.79
N GLN A 13 -52.17 9.13 -4.49
CA GLN A 13 -51.41 9.85 -3.48
C GLN A 13 -49.93 9.41 -3.52
N PRO A 14 -48.97 10.35 -3.38
CA PRO A 14 -47.57 9.97 -3.28
C PRO A 14 -47.40 9.09 -2.04
N LYS A 15 -46.95 7.85 -2.25
CA LYS A 15 -46.58 6.94 -1.16
C LYS A 15 -45.58 7.67 -0.27
N LYS A 16 -45.98 7.98 0.96
CA LYS A 16 -45.06 8.45 2.00
C LYS A 16 -43.96 7.39 2.10
N ARG A 17 -42.74 7.73 1.68
CA ARG A 17 -41.56 6.89 1.88
C ARG A 17 -41.38 6.80 3.40
N ASN A 18 -41.69 5.64 3.95
CA ASN A 18 -41.42 5.33 5.34
C ASN A 18 -39.92 5.52 5.59
N HIS A 19 -39.64 6.34 6.59
CA HIS A 19 -38.34 6.61 7.16
C HIS A 19 -37.89 5.35 7.91
N SER A 20 -36.85 4.64 7.45
CA SER A 20 -36.03 3.69 8.24
C SER A 20 -34.86 3.14 7.43
N SER A 21 -33.77 3.89 7.39
CA SER A 21 -32.43 3.33 7.16
C SER A 21 -31.47 3.91 8.20
N ARG A 22 -31.92 3.90 9.47
CA ARG A 22 -31.22 4.56 10.58
C ARG A 22 -30.54 3.57 11.54
N ASP A 23 -30.60 2.27 11.24
CA ASP A 23 -30.11 1.20 12.10
C ASP A 23 -29.14 0.24 11.39
N GLU A 24 -28.57 0.61 10.24
CA GLU A 24 -27.42 -0.11 9.72
C GLU A 24 -26.18 0.31 10.52
N PRO A 25 -25.55 -0.59 11.30
CA PRO A 25 -24.34 -0.25 12.03
C PRO A 25 -23.29 0.18 11.01
N ALA A 26 -22.61 1.30 11.29
CA ALA A 26 -21.51 1.76 10.45
C ALA A 26 -20.52 0.61 10.25
N PRO A 27 -20.00 0.39 9.03
CA PRO A 27 -19.05 -0.68 8.78
C PRO A 27 -17.86 -0.53 9.73
N PRO A 28 -17.27 -1.64 10.21
CA PRO A 28 -16.16 -1.59 11.14
C PRO A 28 -15.03 -0.73 10.55
N PRO A 29 -14.37 0.08 11.39
CA PRO A 29 -13.30 0.95 10.91
C PRO A 29 -12.21 0.12 10.26
N ARG A 30 -11.69 0.61 9.13
CA ARG A 30 -10.53 -0.01 8.47
C ARG A 30 -9.35 -0.05 9.46
N PRO A 31 -8.56 -1.14 9.47
CA PRO A 31 -7.39 -1.21 10.34
C PRO A 31 -6.38 -0.12 9.99
N LYS A 32 -5.57 0.28 10.98
CA LYS A 32 -4.55 1.32 10.82
C LYS A 32 -3.21 0.70 10.40
N ARG A 33 -2.49 1.38 9.50
CA ARG A 33 -1.07 1.16 9.22
C ARG A 33 -0.33 2.44 9.60
N TYR A 34 0.55 2.35 10.59
CA TYR A 34 1.34 3.49 11.03
C TYR A 34 2.49 3.71 10.07
N ILE A 35 2.60 4.94 9.55
CA ILE A 35 3.68 5.34 8.65
C ILE A 35 4.63 6.25 9.43
N TYR A 36 5.90 5.86 9.50
CA TYR A 36 6.94 6.59 10.23
C TYR A 36 7.75 7.48 9.29
N PRO A 37 8.46 8.49 9.81
CA PRO A 37 9.35 9.34 9.01
C PRO A 37 10.30 8.51 8.13
N ARG A 38 10.57 9.01 6.93
CA ARG A 38 11.37 8.31 5.91
C ARG A 38 12.77 7.92 6.40
N ASP A 39 13.33 8.73 7.29
CA ASP A 39 14.65 8.59 7.90
C ASP A 39 14.61 7.90 9.27
N TYR A 40 13.46 7.40 9.71
CA TYR A 40 13.36 6.61 10.91
C TYR A 40 14.05 5.25 10.73
N GLU A 41 14.98 4.97 11.64
CA GLU A 41 15.64 3.70 11.80
C GLU A 41 15.47 3.25 13.24
N THR A 42 15.13 1.98 13.43
CA THR A 42 14.99 1.38 14.75
C THR A 42 16.15 0.44 15.01
N GLN A 43 16.73 0.53 16.21
CA GLN A 43 17.82 -0.34 16.64
C GLN A 43 17.34 -1.78 16.92
N GLN A 44 16.03 -1.98 17.05
CA GLN A 44 15.43 -3.26 17.44
C GLN A 44 15.18 -4.19 16.25
N VAL A 45 15.13 -3.64 15.03
CA VAL A 45 14.96 -4.43 13.81
C VAL A 45 16.35 -4.80 13.28
N LYS A 46 16.50 -6.03 12.78
CA LYS A 46 17.72 -6.51 12.11
C LYS A 46 17.51 -6.75 10.61
N ASN A 47 16.38 -6.29 10.08
CA ASN A 47 15.94 -6.54 8.71
C ASN A 47 15.90 -5.23 7.93
N ASP A 48 16.49 -5.25 6.74
CA ASP A 48 16.40 -4.13 5.81
C ASP A 48 14.99 -4.02 5.25
N CYS A 49 14.46 -2.79 5.27
CA CYS A 49 13.16 -2.49 4.69
C CYS A 49 13.14 -2.90 3.21
N ALA A 50 12.11 -3.65 2.80
CA ALA A 50 11.96 -4.14 1.44
C ALA A 50 11.74 -3.04 0.40
N PHE A 51 11.42 -1.83 0.85
CA PHE A 51 11.13 -0.68 -0.01
C PHE A 51 12.30 0.29 -0.13
N CYS A 52 12.91 0.67 1.01
CA CYS A 52 13.95 1.70 1.04
C CYS A 52 15.31 1.24 1.56
N GLY A 53 15.45 -0.03 1.98
CA GLY A 53 16.71 -0.60 2.46
C GLY A 53 17.14 -0.18 3.86
N ARG A 54 16.50 0.81 4.48
CA ARG A 54 16.83 1.27 5.84
C ARG A 54 16.32 0.31 6.92
N ASN A 55 16.87 0.42 8.13
CA ASN A 55 16.56 -0.50 9.22
C ASN A 55 15.22 -0.17 9.92
N HIS A 56 14.12 -0.68 9.37
CA HIS A 56 12.79 -0.64 9.99
C HIS A 56 11.85 -1.68 9.38
N TYR A 57 10.72 -1.93 10.04
CA TYR A 57 9.67 -2.77 9.47
C TYR A 57 9.10 -2.16 8.19
N SER A 58 9.14 -2.93 7.10
CA SER A 58 8.64 -2.49 5.78
C SER A 58 7.21 -1.94 5.82
N ASP A 59 6.36 -2.51 6.67
CA ASP A 59 4.98 -2.05 6.83
C ASP A 59 4.86 -0.61 7.33
N ASN A 60 5.86 -0.12 8.08
CA ASN A 60 5.89 1.23 8.63
C ASN A 60 6.67 2.24 7.77
N CYS A 61 7.18 1.82 6.62
CA CYS A 61 8.05 2.64 5.78
C CYS A 61 7.32 3.90 5.27
N GLY A 62 7.82 5.10 5.60
CA GLY A 62 7.34 6.37 5.01
C GLY A 62 8.10 6.84 3.78
N ALA A 63 8.85 5.95 3.13
CA ALA A 63 9.43 6.23 1.81
C ALA A 63 8.45 5.88 0.67
N VAL A 64 7.43 5.06 0.96
CA VAL A 64 6.41 4.60 0.03
C VAL A 64 5.07 4.62 0.76
N ASP A 65 4.16 5.46 0.31
CA ASP A 65 2.95 5.72 1.05
C ASP A 65 1.89 4.71 0.61
N THR A 66 1.48 4.77 -0.66
CA THR A 66 0.33 4.02 -1.19
C THR A 66 0.59 2.52 -1.42
N SER A 67 -0.48 1.71 -1.49
CA SER A 67 -0.36 0.28 -1.85
C SER A 67 0.29 0.10 -3.22
N GLU A 68 -0.10 0.93 -4.17
CA GLU A 68 0.35 0.92 -5.56
C GLU A 68 1.85 1.24 -5.66
N GLU A 69 2.31 2.27 -4.94
CA GLU A 69 3.75 2.60 -4.85
C GLU A 69 4.56 1.48 -4.20
N ARG A 70 4.00 0.83 -3.18
CA ARG A 70 4.64 -0.29 -2.50
C ARG A 70 4.76 -1.50 -3.43
N GLU A 71 3.72 -1.82 -4.20
CA GLU A 71 3.79 -2.87 -5.22
C GLU A 71 4.87 -2.55 -6.27
N ALA A 72 4.85 -1.33 -6.82
CA ALA A 72 5.84 -0.89 -7.79
C ALA A 72 7.27 -0.92 -7.21
N ALA A 73 7.45 -0.60 -5.93
CA ALA A 73 8.74 -0.69 -5.26
C ALA A 73 9.23 -2.14 -5.11
N LEU A 74 8.35 -3.10 -4.79
CA LEU A 74 8.74 -4.52 -4.76
C LEU A 74 9.20 -5.01 -6.13
N ASP A 75 8.49 -4.65 -7.20
CA ASP A 75 8.90 -5.06 -8.55
C ASP A 75 10.24 -4.46 -8.94
N ARG A 76 10.44 -3.15 -8.70
CA ARG A 76 11.72 -2.47 -8.94
C ARG A 76 12.87 -3.09 -8.16
N ASN A 77 12.61 -3.50 -6.92
CA ASN A 77 13.60 -4.11 -6.03
C ASN A 77 13.76 -5.63 -6.29
N GLY A 78 13.12 -6.18 -7.33
CA GLY A 78 13.21 -7.61 -7.67
C GLY A 78 12.64 -8.53 -6.59
N ARG A 79 11.63 -8.08 -5.83
CA ARG A 79 11.01 -8.81 -4.73
C ARG A 79 9.65 -9.38 -5.11
N CYS A 80 9.29 -10.50 -4.51
CA CYS A 80 7.99 -11.14 -4.69
C CYS A 80 6.89 -10.35 -3.97
N ARG A 81 5.74 -10.15 -4.63
CA ARG A 81 4.60 -9.44 -4.04
C ARG A 81 3.91 -10.22 -2.94
N THR A 82 4.01 -11.55 -2.96
CA THR A 82 3.34 -12.44 -1.99
C THR A 82 4.16 -12.66 -0.73
N CYS A 83 5.49 -12.83 -0.84
CA CYS A 83 6.35 -13.12 0.32
C CYS A 83 7.43 -12.05 0.59
N VAL A 84 7.53 -10.99 -0.23
CA VAL A 84 8.48 -9.86 -0.09
C VAL A 84 9.97 -10.26 -0.17
N SER A 85 10.26 -11.54 -0.38
CA SER A 85 11.61 -12.05 -0.56
C SER A 85 12.16 -11.71 -1.95
N LEU A 86 13.48 -11.64 -2.08
CA LEU A 86 14.14 -11.45 -3.38
C LEU A 86 13.82 -12.61 -4.33
N LYS A 87 13.46 -12.30 -5.57
CA LYS A 87 13.24 -13.27 -6.65
C LYS A 87 14.60 -13.80 -7.12
N ARG A 88 15.16 -14.77 -6.39
CA ARG A 88 16.39 -15.48 -6.78
C ARG A 88 16.08 -16.57 -7.82
N LEU A 89 17.11 -17.11 -8.46
CA LEU A 89 16.99 -18.30 -9.33
C LEU A 89 16.29 -19.43 -8.55
N GLY A 90 15.17 -19.92 -9.09
CA GLY A 90 14.32 -20.92 -8.45
C GLY A 90 13.11 -20.37 -7.69
N HIS A 91 13.00 -19.05 -7.49
CA HIS A 91 11.78 -18.44 -6.99
C HIS A 91 10.71 -18.38 -8.11
N ASN A 92 9.77 -19.32 -8.08
CA ASN A 92 8.75 -19.49 -9.11
C ASN A 92 7.47 -18.65 -8.90
N ASN A 93 7.48 -17.68 -7.97
CA ASN A 93 6.30 -16.91 -7.53
C ASN A 93 5.09 -17.78 -7.11
N ASN A 94 5.28 -19.09 -6.90
CA ASN A 94 4.24 -19.99 -6.39
C ASN A 94 4.27 -19.98 -4.86
N CYS A 95 4.25 -18.77 -4.30
CA CYS A 95 4.17 -18.58 -2.86
C CYS A 95 2.81 -19.07 -2.37
N GLY A 96 2.79 -19.77 -1.23
CA GLY A 96 1.54 -20.13 -0.58
C GLY A 96 0.70 -18.89 -0.30
N ARG A 97 -0.63 -19.02 -0.46
CA ARG A 97 -1.55 -17.95 -0.08
C ARG A 97 -1.63 -17.92 1.44
N GLU A 98 -1.21 -16.80 2.02
CA GLU A 98 -1.35 -16.56 3.46
C GLU A 98 -2.54 -15.64 3.72
N GLN A 99 -3.03 -15.68 4.96
CA GLN A 99 -4.08 -14.77 5.39
C GLN A 99 -3.48 -13.38 5.65
N CYS A 100 -3.97 -12.38 4.94
CA CYS A 100 -3.53 -11.01 5.14
C CYS A 100 -4.09 -10.45 6.46
N ARG A 101 -3.21 -9.97 7.36
CA ARG A 101 -3.60 -9.41 8.66
C ARG A 101 -4.52 -8.17 8.59
N TYR A 102 -4.56 -7.49 7.45
CA TYR A 102 -5.39 -6.29 7.26
C TYR A 102 -6.77 -6.63 6.71
N CYS A 103 -6.84 -7.25 5.54
CA CYS A 103 -8.13 -7.55 4.91
C CYS A 103 -8.74 -8.88 5.36
N GLN A 104 -8.01 -9.67 6.15
CA GLN A 104 -8.40 -10.97 6.72
C GLN A 104 -8.73 -12.05 5.68
N ARG A 105 -8.40 -11.82 4.40
CA ARG A 105 -8.61 -12.76 3.29
C ARG A 105 -7.35 -13.61 3.06
N SER A 106 -7.52 -14.82 2.54
CA SER A 106 -6.43 -15.58 1.93
C SER A 106 -6.09 -14.96 0.58
N THR A 107 -4.87 -14.45 0.44
CA THR A 107 -4.50 -13.58 -0.70
C THR A 107 -3.15 -13.95 -1.29
N ASP A 108 -2.92 -13.47 -2.50
CA ASP A 108 -1.67 -13.53 -3.25
C ASP A 108 -0.77 -12.29 -3.01
N HIS A 109 -1.15 -11.41 -2.07
CA HIS A 109 -0.35 -10.26 -1.67
C HIS A 109 0.17 -10.41 -0.23
N HIS A 110 1.36 -9.87 0.03
CA HIS A 110 1.87 -9.70 1.38
C HIS A 110 1.19 -8.52 2.08
N TYR A 111 0.95 -8.61 3.40
CA TYR A 111 0.21 -7.58 4.13
C TYR A 111 0.81 -6.17 4.02
N THR A 112 2.11 -6.03 3.76
CA THR A 112 2.80 -4.74 3.59
C THR A 112 2.34 -3.96 2.37
N ILE A 113 1.78 -4.63 1.35
CA ILE A 113 1.24 -4.01 0.13
C ILE A 113 -0.29 -3.98 0.11
N CYS A 114 -0.94 -4.50 1.15
CA CYS A 114 -2.40 -4.49 1.24
C CYS A 114 -2.94 -3.05 1.14
N SER A 115 -3.99 -2.87 0.34
CA SER A 115 -4.71 -1.60 0.15
C SER A 115 -5.82 -1.38 1.20
N HIS A 116 -6.16 -2.39 2.01
CA HIS A 116 -7.23 -2.32 3.00
C HIS A 116 -6.95 -1.46 4.24
N PRO A 117 -5.74 -1.33 4.81
CA PRO A 117 -5.55 -0.44 5.96
C PRO A 117 -5.60 1.03 5.57
N ARG A 118 -6.01 1.90 6.51
CA ARG A 118 -5.83 3.35 6.39
C ARG A 118 -4.45 3.72 6.92
N HIS A 119 -3.74 4.58 6.20
CA HIS A 119 -2.43 5.08 6.64
C HIS A 119 -2.59 6.18 7.68
N GLU A 120 -1.76 6.12 8.71
CA GLU A 120 -1.73 7.10 9.80
C GLU A 120 -0.28 7.48 10.05
N PHE A 121 0.10 8.69 9.66
CA PHE A 121 1.42 9.22 9.92
C PHE A 121 1.57 9.48 11.41
N THR A 122 2.64 8.96 12.00
CA THR A 122 2.92 9.15 13.41
C THR A 122 4.43 9.18 13.66
N LEU A 123 4.82 9.78 14.77
CA LEU A 123 6.21 9.80 15.22
C LEU A 123 6.41 8.69 16.26
N PRO A 124 7.35 7.76 16.03
CA PRO A 124 7.82 6.85 17.07
C PRO A 124 8.31 7.64 18.28
N TRP A 125 8.09 7.09 19.49
CA TRP A 125 8.50 7.76 20.74
C TRP A 125 10.02 7.94 20.84
N ASP A 126 10.79 7.08 20.17
CA ASP A 126 12.25 7.10 20.09
C ASP A 126 12.76 7.89 18.87
N TYR A 127 11.88 8.54 18.11
CA TYR A 127 12.27 9.33 16.94
C TYR A 127 13.04 10.58 17.35
N GLN A 128 14.33 10.58 17.06
CA GLN A 128 15.18 11.76 17.18
C GLN A 128 15.29 12.41 15.80
N SER A 129 14.71 13.60 15.67
CA SER A 129 14.79 14.34 14.41
C SER A 129 16.26 14.58 14.02
N PRO A 130 16.64 14.36 12.75
CA PRO A 130 17.98 14.65 12.26
C PRO A 130 18.36 16.09 12.57
N THR A 131 19.51 16.29 13.21
CA THR A 131 20.12 17.63 13.27
C THR A 131 20.47 18.09 11.85
N PRO A 132 20.52 19.41 11.57
CA PRO A 132 20.90 19.93 10.26
C PRO A 132 22.24 19.40 9.74
N ARG A 133 23.16 19.07 10.64
CA ARG A 133 24.45 18.44 10.32
C ARG A 133 24.27 17.01 9.80
N SER A 134 23.47 16.20 10.49
CA SER A 134 23.18 14.81 10.08
C SER A 134 22.37 14.72 8.78
N TYR A 135 21.59 15.77 8.45
CA TYR A 135 20.86 15.86 7.19
C TYR A 135 21.80 16.02 6.00
N ARG A 136 22.79 16.92 6.10
CA ARG A 136 23.81 17.14 5.05
C ARG A 136 24.68 15.92 4.80
N GLU A 137 24.91 15.10 5.83
CA GLU A 137 25.70 13.88 5.73
C GLU A 137 24.91 12.78 5.02
N ARG A 138 23.65 12.55 5.42
CA ARG A 138 22.74 11.59 4.75
C ARG A 138 22.48 11.91 3.29
N GLN A 139 22.35 13.19 2.92
CA GLN A 139 22.21 13.57 1.51
C GLN A 139 23.41 13.15 0.64
N ARG A 140 24.63 13.10 1.22
CA ARG A 140 25.83 12.66 0.51
C ARG A 140 25.85 11.15 0.30
N ASP A 141 25.30 10.39 1.25
CA ASP A 141 25.20 8.92 1.17
C ASP A 141 24.12 8.48 0.18
N ASP A 142 22.91 9.07 0.21
CA ASP A 142 21.86 8.82 -0.79
C ASP A 142 22.38 9.14 -2.23
N SER A 143 23.23 10.16 -2.37
CA SER A 143 23.88 10.52 -3.65
C SER A 143 25.02 9.58 -4.07
N ARG A 144 25.58 8.79 -3.15
CA ARG A 144 26.60 7.75 -3.46
C ARG A 144 25.93 6.44 -3.86
N ASP A 145 24.81 6.09 -3.23
CA ASP A 145 24.05 4.89 -3.53
C ASP A 145 23.39 4.96 -4.92
N ALA A 146 22.87 6.14 -5.29
CA ALA A 146 22.36 6.39 -6.64
C ALA A 146 23.41 6.18 -7.76
N ARG A 147 24.71 6.19 -7.43
CA ARG A 147 25.81 5.94 -8.38
C ARG A 147 26.24 4.47 -8.45
N HIS A 148 25.76 3.60 -7.56
CA HIS A 148 26.13 2.19 -7.50
C HIS A 148 25.13 1.23 -8.16
N HIS A 149 24.08 1.73 -8.83
CA HIS A 149 23.33 0.89 -9.77
C HIS A 149 24.22 0.56 -10.99
N PRO A 150 24.63 -0.71 -11.21
CA PRO A 150 25.28 -1.06 -12.46
C PRO A 150 24.28 -0.86 -13.59
N LYS A 151 24.60 0.04 -14.52
CA LYS A 151 23.96 0.08 -15.84
C LYS A 151 24.30 -1.24 -16.52
N GLU A 152 23.38 -2.20 -16.53
CA GLU A 152 23.52 -3.39 -17.38
C GLU A 152 23.67 -2.90 -18.82
N GLN A 153 24.86 -3.10 -19.36
CA GLN A 153 25.20 -2.81 -20.74
C GLN A 153 24.46 -3.84 -21.62
N SER A 154 23.45 -3.36 -22.33
CA SER A 154 22.88 -4.06 -23.48
C SER A 154 23.98 -4.25 -24.53
N ARG A 155 24.58 -5.44 -24.57
CA ARG A 155 25.37 -5.93 -25.70
C ARG A 155 24.50 -6.89 -26.51
N HIS A 156 23.60 -6.33 -27.33
CA HIS A 156 23.03 -7.08 -28.44
C HIS A 156 24.07 -7.20 -29.56
N GLY A 157 24.28 -8.45 -29.96
CA GLY A 157 25.34 -8.87 -30.86
C GLY A 157 25.08 -8.53 -32.32
N THR A 158 26.19 -8.44 -33.05
CA THR A 158 26.23 -8.74 -34.48
C THR A 158 27.55 -9.46 -34.75
N ARG A 159 27.48 -10.74 -35.15
CA ARG A 159 28.41 -11.25 -36.15
C ARG A 159 27.83 -12.48 -36.85
N ARG A 160 27.65 -12.27 -38.16
CA ARG A 160 27.31 -13.25 -39.18
C ARG A 160 28.38 -14.35 -39.27
N HIS A 161 27.94 -15.55 -39.60
CA HIS A 161 28.69 -16.50 -40.41
C HIS A 161 27.81 -16.90 -41.59
#